data_AF-A0A653EX40-F1
#
_entry.id   AF-A0A653EX40-F1
#
_cell.length_a   1.000
_cell.length_b   1.000
_cell.length_c   1.000
_cell.angle_alpha   90.00
_cell.angle_beta   90.00
_cell.angle_gamma   90.00
#
_symmetry.space_group_name_H-M   'P 1'
#
loop_
_entity.id
_entity.type
_entity.pdbx_description
1 polymer ?
#
loop_
_entity_poly.entity_id
_entity_poly.type
_entity_poly.pdbx_seq_one_letter_code
_entity_poly.pdbx_strand_id
1 'polypeptide(L)'
;MIGSPSVALDIAETLLASIPGQDISDKLWASVAVTPLAALLFAASIQDETSGIEWVRRAISNVDADASLPGWRQAAEICRRPTRQSAQSLGETLLRIATFDPRQRSSIVYIMNAALALWAADDVKGTRAALCRVLTLRRKSAKSGAGHEVQW
;
A
#
# COMPACT_ATOMS: atom_id res chain seq x y z
N MET A 1 11.22 4.51 5.78
CA MET A 1 10.51 5.59 5.06
C MET A 1 10.20 5.10 3.66
N ILE A 2 8.93 5.14 3.24
CA ILE A 2 8.51 4.78 1.88
C ILE A 2 8.87 5.98 1.00
N GLY A 3 10.08 5.97 0.44
CA GLY A 3 10.62 7.12 -0.30
C GLY A 3 10.07 7.28 -1.71
N SER A 4 9.25 6.34 -2.20
CA SER A 4 8.64 6.41 -3.53
C SER A 4 7.34 5.62 -3.62
N PRO A 5 6.46 5.97 -4.58
CA PRO A 5 5.25 5.21 -4.92
C PRO A 5 5.52 3.75 -5.30
N SER A 6 6.63 3.48 -6.01
CA SER A 6 7.03 2.12 -6.37
C SER A 6 7.33 1.26 -5.15
N VAL A 7 8.01 1.81 -4.15
CA VAL A 7 8.26 1.09 -2.89
C VAL A 7 6.94 0.83 -2.15
N ALA A 8 5.97 1.74 -2.24
CA ALA A 8 4.66 1.52 -1.64
C ALA A 8 3.90 0.36 -2.32
N LEU A 9 3.99 0.26 -3.65
CA LEU A 9 3.42 -0.84 -4.42
C LEU A 9 4.08 -2.17 -4.08
N ASP A 10 5.42 -2.24 -4.08
CA ASP A 10 6.16 -3.46 -3.72
C ASP A 10 5.78 -3.99 -2.32
N ILE A 11 5.62 -3.07 -1.36
CA ILE A 11 5.18 -3.41 0.00
C ILE A 11 3.75 -3.92 -0.01
N ALA A 12 2.83 -3.23 -0.69
CA ALA A 12 1.43 -3.64 -0.77
C ALA A 12 1.28 -5.03 -1.42
N GLU A 13 1.96 -5.28 -2.54
CA GLU A 13 1.98 -6.58 -3.21
C GLU A 13 2.49 -7.68 -2.29
N THR A 14 3.60 -7.42 -1.59
CA THR A 14 4.18 -8.39 -0.64
C THR A 14 3.19 -8.72 0.47
N LEU A 15 2.55 -7.72 1.06
CA LEU A 15 1.56 -7.91 2.13
C LEU A 15 0.37 -8.73 1.65
N LEU A 16 -0.16 -8.42 0.48
CA LEU A 16 -1.34 -9.08 -0.08
C LEU A 16 -1.04 -10.53 -0.51
N ALA A 17 0.15 -10.78 -1.05
CA ALA A 17 0.62 -12.13 -1.40
C ALA A 17 0.89 -13.03 -0.18
N SER A 18 1.00 -12.43 1.02
CA SER A 18 1.26 -13.16 2.26
C SER A 18 0.01 -13.85 2.83
N ILE A 19 -1.19 -13.54 2.32
CA ILE A 19 -2.45 -14.11 2.81
C ILE A 19 -2.51 -15.60 2.43
N PRO A 20 -2.57 -16.52 3.41
CA PRO A 20 -2.62 -17.95 3.13
C PRO A 20 -4.01 -18.35 2.61
N GLY A 21 -4.05 -19.39 1.76
CA GLY A 21 -5.30 -20.07 1.42
C GLY A 21 -6.30 -19.28 0.56
N GLN A 22 -5.86 -18.23 -0.13
CA GLN A 22 -6.73 -17.44 -1.00
C GLN A 22 -7.39 -18.27 -2.10
N ASP A 23 -8.71 -18.15 -2.21
CA ASP A 23 -9.45 -18.67 -3.36
C ASP A 23 -9.30 -17.76 -4.60
N ILE A 24 -10.02 -18.08 -5.69
CA ILE A 24 -9.95 -17.29 -6.94
C ILE A 24 -10.51 -15.88 -6.75
N SER A 25 -11.57 -15.73 -5.95
CA SER A 25 -12.18 -14.43 -5.65
C SER A 25 -11.24 -13.58 -4.80
N ASP A 26 -10.62 -14.16 -3.77
CA ASP A 26 -9.65 -13.48 -2.93
C ASP A 26 -8.43 -13.00 -3.72
N LYS A 27 -7.93 -13.81 -4.66
CA LYS A 27 -6.83 -13.41 -5.56
C LYS A 27 -7.21 -12.24 -6.46
N LEU A 28 -8.44 -12.22 -6.98
CA LEU A 28 -8.96 -11.10 -7.76
C LEU A 28 -8.95 -9.83 -6.92
N TRP A 29 -9.52 -9.87 -5.72
CA TRP A 29 -9.61 -8.71 -4.84
C TRP A 29 -8.25 -8.29 -4.28
N ALA A 30 -7.32 -9.22 -4.06
CA ALA A 30 -5.93 -8.92 -3.72
C ALA A 30 -5.23 -8.14 -4.83
N SER A 31 -5.41 -8.51 -6.10
CA SER A 31 -4.89 -7.74 -7.23
C SER A 31 -5.45 -6.31 -7.26
N VAL A 32 -6.76 -6.15 -7.05
CA VAL A 32 -7.40 -4.83 -7.00
C VAL A 32 -6.95 -4.01 -5.78
N ALA A 33 -6.67 -4.66 -4.65
CA ALA A 33 -6.27 -4.03 -3.40
C ALA A 33 -4.84 -3.48 -3.39
N VAL A 34 -3.97 -3.87 -4.34
CA VAL A 34 -2.58 -3.42 -4.40
C VAL A 34 -2.48 -1.89 -4.43
N THR A 35 -3.14 -1.25 -5.39
CA THR A 35 -3.03 0.21 -5.57
C THR A 35 -3.65 1.00 -4.42
N PRO A 36 -4.85 0.66 -3.91
CA PRO A 36 -5.40 1.28 -2.71
C PRO A 36 -4.47 1.17 -1.50
N LEU A 37 -3.97 -0.03 -1.20
CA LEU A 37 -3.10 -0.25 -0.05
C LEU A 37 -1.78 0.52 -0.21
N ALA A 38 -1.20 0.54 -1.40
CA ALA A 38 0.00 1.32 -1.70
C ALA A 38 -0.23 2.83 -1.50
N ALA A 39 -1.35 3.37 -1.97
CA ALA A 39 -1.71 4.77 -1.79
C ALA A 39 -1.84 5.13 -0.30
N LEU A 40 -2.49 4.28 0.50
CA LEU A 40 -2.64 4.45 1.94
C LEU A 40 -1.29 4.39 2.67
N LEU A 41 -0.45 3.41 2.35
CA LEU A 41 0.90 3.26 2.92
C LEU A 41 1.79 4.46 2.59
N PHE A 42 1.77 4.92 1.34
CA PHE A 42 2.51 6.09 0.90
C PHE A 42 2.03 7.35 1.64
N ALA A 43 0.72 7.56 1.71
CA ALA A 43 0.15 8.71 2.39
C ALA A 43 0.46 8.72 3.90
N ALA A 44 0.42 7.57 4.56
CA ALA A 44 0.80 7.43 5.96
C ALA A 44 2.28 7.71 6.20
N SER A 45 3.16 7.29 5.28
CA SER A 45 4.61 7.50 5.41
C SER A 45 5.05 8.96 5.35
N ILE A 46 4.17 9.82 4.85
CA ILE A 46 4.34 11.26 4.68
C ILE A 46 3.83 12.02 5.90
N GLN A 47 2.89 11.44 6.64
CA GLN A 47 2.37 12.04 7.85
C GLN A 47 3.37 11.76 8.97
N ASP A 48 3.84 12.80 9.65
CA ASP A 48 4.78 12.69 10.79
C ASP A 48 4.11 12.08 12.06
N GLU A 49 3.00 11.36 11.90
CA GLU A 49 2.36 10.69 13.02
C GLU A 49 3.19 9.48 13.47
N THR A 50 3.42 9.40 14.77
CA THR A 50 4.17 8.34 15.46
C THR A 50 3.59 6.94 15.30
N SER A 51 2.44 6.79 14.61
CA SER A 51 1.79 5.51 14.36
C SER A 51 1.23 5.39 12.94
N GLY A 52 2.09 5.54 11.93
CA GLY A 52 1.69 5.44 10.51
C GLY A 52 0.87 4.18 10.16
N ILE A 53 1.10 3.04 10.82
CA ILE A 53 0.29 1.83 10.58
C ILE A 53 -1.12 1.92 11.16
N GLU A 54 -1.29 2.58 12.31
CA GLU A 54 -2.61 2.83 12.90
C GLU A 54 -3.41 3.80 12.03
N TRP A 55 -2.74 4.79 11.44
CA TRP A 55 -3.35 5.64 10.44
C TRP A 55 -3.86 4.82 9.23
N VAL A 56 -3.05 3.90 8.70
CA VAL A 56 -3.46 3.02 7.58
C VAL A 56 -4.66 2.16 7.96
N ARG A 57 -4.66 1.56 9.15
CA ARG A 57 -5.77 0.72 9.64
C ARG A 57 -7.09 1.51 9.70
N ARG A 58 -7.04 2.74 10.23
CA ARG A 58 -8.20 3.64 10.26
C ARG A 58 -8.65 4.00 8.85
N ALA A 59 -7.69 4.37 7.99
CA ALA A 59 -7.99 4.79 6.63
C ALA A 59 -8.62 3.66 5.79
N ILE A 60 -8.20 2.40 5.95
CA ILE A 60 -8.82 1.25 5.27
C ILE A 60 -10.33 1.18 5.57
N SER A 61 -10.73 1.38 6.81
CA SER A 61 -12.12 1.27 7.25
C SER A 61 -12.96 2.50 6.87
N ASN A 62 -12.31 3.63 6.62
CA ASN A 62 -12.93 4.92 6.37
C ASN A 62 -12.99 5.25 4.87
N VAL A 63 -13.70 4.42 4.11
CA VAL A 63 -13.82 4.56 2.64
C VAL A 63 -14.55 5.85 2.25
N ASP A 64 -15.66 6.13 2.95
CA ASP A 64 -16.57 7.24 2.63
C ASP A 64 -16.31 8.49 3.49
N ALA A 65 -15.25 8.48 4.31
CA ALA A 65 -14.89 9.61 5.14
C ALA A 65 -14.44 10.82 4.31
N ASP A 66 -14.63 12.01 4.87
CA ASP A 66 -14.09 13.24 4.29
C ASP A 66 -12.54 13.27 4.35
N ALA A 67 -11.96 14.27 3.69
CA ALA A 67 -10.50 14.40 3.60
C ALA A 67 -9.83 14.91 4.90
N SER A 68 -10.61 15.32 5.91
CA SER A 68 -10.09 15.75 7.21
C SER A 68 -9.78 14.57 8.12
N LEU A 69 -10.37 13.40 7.86
CA LEU A 69 -10.15 12.17 8.61
C LEU A 69 -9.24 11.19 7.86
N PRO A 70 -8.53 10.29 8.57
CA PRO A 70 -7.82 9.17 7.95
C PRO A 70 -8.81 8.37 7.10
N GLY A 71 -8.57 8.31 5.79
CA GLY A 71 -9.52 7.75 4.83
C GLY A 71 -9.01 7.84 3.40
N TRP A 72 -9.78 7.26 2.47
CA TRP A 72 -9.35 7.12 1.08
C TRP A 72 -9.23 8.47 0.37
N ARG A 73 -10.15 9.40 0.68
CA ARG A 73 -10.14 10.76 0.13
C ARG A 73 -8.90 11.54 0.60
N GLN A 74 -8.60 11.50 1.91
CA GLN A 74 -7.41 12.13 2.46
C GLN A 74 -6.12 11.57 1.84
N ALA A 75 -6.01 10.24 1.72
CA ALA A 75 -4.87 9.59 1.10
C ALA A 75 -4.67 10.04 -0.36
N ALA A 76 -5.75 10.09 -1.13
CA ALA A 76 -5.70 10.52 -2.53
C ALA A 76 -5.23 11.96 -2.68
N GLU A 77 -5.71 12.88 -1.83
CA GLU A 77 -5.25 14.27 -1.82
C GLU A 77 -3.76 14.39 -1.48
N ILE A 78 -3.28 13.61 -0.50
CA ILE A 78 -1.87 13.54 -0.14
C ILE A 78 -1.03 13.04 -1.32
N CYS A 79 -1.46 12.00 -2.02
CA CYS A 79 -0.80 11.46 -3.21
C CYS A 79 -0.79 12.45 -4.39
N ARG A 80 -1.84 13.26 -4.53
CA ARG A 80 -2.02 14.21 -5.65
C ARG A 80 -1.44 15.61 -5.40
N ARG A 81 -0.74 15.86 -4.29
CA ARG A 81 -0.13 17.18 -4.05
C ARG A 81 0.86 17.54 -5.17
N PRO A 82 0.93 18.80 -5.63
CA PRO A 82 1.80 19.20 -6.75
C PRO A 82 3.27 18.84 -6.58
N THR A 83 3.75 18.79 -5.34
CA THR A 83 5.12 18.39 -4.98
C THR A 83 5.38 16.88 -5.15
N ARG A 84 4.40 16.09 -5.61
CA ARG A 84 4.43 14.61 -5.62
C ARG A 84 3.90 14.02 -6.92
N GLN A 85 4.37 14.53 -8.06
CA GLN A 85 3.93 14.08 -9.39
C GLN A 85 4.03 12.55 -9.57
N SER A 86 5.04 11.90 -8.99
CA SER A 86 5.22 10.44 -9.08
C SER A 86 4.12 9.62 -8.41
N ALA A 87 3.41 10.19 -7.42
CA ALA A 87 2.36 9.51 -6.65
C ALA A 87 0.94 9.80 -7.16
N GLN A 88 0.81 10.69 -8.14
CA GLN A 88 -0.49 11.20 -8.59
C GLN A 88 -1.41 10.08 -9.08
N SER A 89 -0.87 9.10 -9.82
CA SER A 89 -1.60 7.94 -10.34
C SER A 89 -2.15 7.02 -9.25
N LEU A 90 -1.46 6.91 -8.10
CA LEU A 90 -1.97 6.18 -6.93
C LEU A 90 -3.22 6.86 -6.37
N GLY A 91 -3.18 8.19 -6.23
CA GLY A 91 -4.32 8.96 -5.73
C GLY A 91 -5.52 8.94 -6.68
N GLU A 92 -5.30 9.07 -7.98
CA GLU A 92 -6.36 8.99 -8.99
C GLU A 92 -7.02 7.60 -9.04
N THR A 93 -6.21 6.54 -8.95
CA THR A 93 -6.74 5.17 -8.94
C THR A 93 -7.48 4.87 -7.65
N LEU A 94 -7.00 5.35 -6.51
CA LEU A 94 -7.71 5.23 -5.23
C LEU A 94 -9.10 5.89 -5.28
N LEU A 95 -9.21 7.10 -5.84
CA LEU A 95 -10.50 7.77 -6.02
C LEU A 95 -11.42 7.02 -6.98
N ARG A 96 -10.87 6.44 -8.07
CA ARG A 96 -11.65 5.59 -8.99
C ARG A 96 -12.22 4.36 -8.30
N ILE A 97 -11.42 3.69 -7.47
CA ILE A 97 -11.86 2.50 -6.73
C ILE A 97 -12.87 2.88 -5.64
N ALA A 98 -12.76 4.09 -5.07
CA ALA A 98 -13.76 4.60 -4.12
C ALA A 98 -15.17 4.73 -4.74
N THR A 99 -15.30 4.80 -6.07
CA THR A 99 -16.61 4.82 -6.76
C THR A 99 -17.14 3.44 -7.12
N PHE A 100 -16.45 2.35 -6.78
CA PHE A 100 -16.95 0.98 -7.01
C PHE A 100 -18.20 0.72 -6.18
N ASP A 101 -18.95 -0.33 -6.52
CA ASP A 101 -20.12 -0.75 -5.74
C ASP A 101 -19.72 -1.06 -4.28
N PRO A 102 -20.55 -0.72 -3.27
CA PRO A 102 -20.23 -0.95 -1.86
C PRO A 102 -19.77 -2.37 -1.52
N ARG A 103 -20.29 -3.41 -2.21
CA ARG A 103 -19.84 -4.79 -2.00
C ARG A 103 -18.42 -5.01 -2.49
N GLN A 104 -18.07 -4.44 -3.64
CA GLN A 104 -16.71 -4.52 -4.18
C GLN A 104 -15.73 -3.80 -3.25
N ARG A 105 -16.10 -2.60 -2.76
CA ARG A 105 -15.28 -1.87 -1.78
C ARG A 105 -15.10 -2.69 -0.49
N SER A 106 -16.17 -3.36 -0.03
CA SER A 106 -16.11 -4.23 1.15
C SER A 106 -15.13 -5.39 0.98
N SER A 107 -15.11 -6.04 -0.20
CA SER A 107 -14.13 -7.09 -0.51
C SER A 107 -12.70 -6.57 -0.48
N ILE A 108 -12.45 -5.38 -1.03
CA ILE A 108 -11.13 -4.74 -1.03
C ILE A 108 -10.69 -4.41 0.40
N VAL A 109 -11.58 -3.82 1.20
CA VAL A 109 -11.35 -3.51 2.62
C VAL A 109 -11.04 -4.77 3.43
N TYR A 110 -11.80 -5.84 3.21
CA TYR A 110 -11.58 -7.14 3.86
C TYR A 110 -10.16 -7.66 3.57
N ILE A 111 -9.77 -7.70 2.30
CA ILE A 111 -8.45 -8.20 1.89
C ILE A 111 -7.31 -7.33 2.46
N MET A 112 -7.43 -6.01 2.43
CA MET A 112 -6.42 -5.13 3.02
C MET A 112 -6.28 -5.32 4.53
N ASN A 113 -7.40 -5.50 5.25
CA ASN A 113 -7.37 -5.79 6.69
C ASN A 113 -6.74 -7.15 7.00
N ALA A 114 -7.04 -8.18 6.20
CA ALA A 114 -6.42 -9.50 6.35
C ALA A 114 -4.90 -9.44 6.18
N ALA A 115 -4.40 -8.72 5.17
CA ALA A 115 -2.98 -8.51 4.95
C ALA A 115 -2.30 -7.77 6.14
N LEU A 116 -2.94 -6.71 6.66
CA LEU A 116 -2.40 -5.97 7.80
C LEU A 116 -2.40 -6.76 9.11
N ALA A 117 -3.42 -7.59 9.34
CA ALA A 117 -3.52 -8.43 10.54
C ALA A 117 -2.37 -9.45 10.59
N LEU A 118 -2.05 -10.08 9.45
CA LEU A 118 -0.92 -10.99 9.33
C LEU A 118 0.42 -10.28 9.59
N TRP A 119 0.60 -9.09 9.01
CA TRP A 119 1.79 -8.29 9.26
C TRP A 119 1.97 -7.91 10.73
N ALA A 120 0.88 -7.53 11.40
CA ALA A 120 0.91 -7.21 12.83
C ALA A 120 1.25 -8.45 13.69
N ALA A 121 0.75 -9.63 13.31
CA ALA A 121 1.08 -10.88 13.98
C ALA A 121 2.56 -11.28 13.80
N ASP A 122 3.12 -11.05 12.61
CA ASP A 122 4.54 -11.26 12.31
C ASP A 122 5.44 -10.25 13.02
N ASP A 123 4.97 -9.02 13.20
CA ASP A 123 5.68 -8.01 13.98
C ASP A 123 5.83 -8.42 15.45
N VAL A 124 4.72 -8.83 16.08
CA VAL A 124 4.72 -9.32 17.47
C VAL A 124 5.65 -10.53 17.64
N LYS A 125 5.84 -11.34 16.60
CA LYS A 125 6.78 -12.47 16.57
C LYS A 125 8.24 -12.09 16.26
N GLY A 126 8.54 -10.80 16.05
CA GLY A 126 9.91 -10.31 15.77
C GLY A 126 10.34 -10.40 14.29
N THR A 127 9.41 -10.67 13.36
CA THR A 127 9.71 -11.00 11.96
C THR A 127 9.77 -9.76 11.02
N ARG A 128 9.53 -8.53 11.54
CA ARG A 128 9.76 -7.26 10.79
C ARG A 128 11.14 -7.17 10.15
N ALA A 129 12.16 -7.74 10.79
CA ALA A 129 13.52 -7.77 10.28
C ALA A 129 13.63 -8.54 8.94
N ALA A 130 12.76 -9.52 8.69
CA ALA A 130 12.76 -10.28 7.45
C ALA A 130 12.19 -9.47 6.28
N LEU A 131 11.07 -8.76 6.48
CA LEU A 131 10.51 -7.87 5.45
C LEU A 131 11.42 -6.67 5.16
N CYS A 132 12.04 -6.08 6.19
CA CYS A 132 13.09 -5.09 5.99
C CYS A 132 14.26 -5.65 5.17
N ARG A 133 14.67 -6.91 5.39
CA ARG A 133 15.71 -7.57 4.58
C ARG A 133 15.26 -7.84 3.15
N VAL A 134 14.03 -8.33 2.93
CA VAL A 134 13.48 -8.60 1.58
C VAL A 134 13.39 -7.32 0.76
N LEU A 135 12.87 -6.24 1.33
CA LEU A 135 12.79 -4.93 0.67
C LEU A 135 14.19 -4.32 0.44
N THR A 136 15.13 -4.53 1.36
CA THR A 136 16.53 -4.08 1.17
C THR A 136 17.24 -4.89 0.08
N LEU A 137 17.00 -6.20 -0.01
CA LEU A 137 17.56 -7.10 -1.02
C LEU A 137 17.01 -6.79 -2.41
N ARG A 138 15.69 -6.58 -2.55
CA ARG A 138 15.09 -6.16 -3.83
C ARG A 138 15.59 -4.77 -4.27
N ARG A 139 15.71 -3.81 -3.35
CA ARG A 139 16.27 -2.48 -3.66
C ARG A 139 17.72 -2.55 -4.13
N LYS A 140 18.53 -3.46 -3.57
CA LYS A 140 19.93 -3.67 -3.98
C LYS A 140 20.01 -4.33 -5.36
N SER A 141 19.10 -5.26 -5.68
CA SER A 141 19.01 -5.91 -6.98
C SER A 141 18.57 -4.94 -8.09
N ALA A 142 17.57 -4.09 -7.84
CA ALA A 142 17.13 -3.06 -8.80
C ALA A 142 18.23 -2.01 -9.10
N LYS A 143 19.06 -1.67 -8.11
CA LYS A 143 20.18 -0.73 -8.28
C LYS A 143 21.38 -1.34 -9.03
N SER A 144 21.52 -2.67 -9.02
CA SER A 144 22.58 -3.40 -9.73
C SER A 144 22.25 -3.63 -11.21
N GLY A 145 20.97 -3.64 -11.59
CA GLY A 145 20.53 -3.85 -12.98
C GLY A 145 20.53 -2.59 -13.86
N ALA A 146 20.57 -1.39 -13.27
CA ALA A 146 20.54 -0.11 -14.00
C ALA A 146 21.94 0.41 -14.41
N GLY A 147 23.00 -0.37 -14.21
CA GLY A 147 24.39 0.04 -14.42
C GLY A 147 25.10 -0.61 -15.61
N HIS A 148 24.39 -1.32 -16.49
CA HIS A 148 25.03 -2.04 -17.58
C HIS A 148 24.20 -2.02 -18.87
N GLU A 149 24.15 -0.85 -19.52
CA GLU A 149 23.73 -0.77 -20.92
C GLU A 149 24.65 0.21 -21.70
N VAL A 150 25.54 -0.43 -22.46
CA VAL A 150 26.32 -0.05 -23.66
C VAL A 150 27.11 1.27 -23.74
N GLN A 151 28.44 1.11 -23.78
CA GLN A 151 29.27 1.80 -24.78
C GLN A 151 29.68 0.78 -25.85
N TRP A 152 29.28 1.02 -27.09
CA TRP A 152 30.01 0.61 -28.29
C TRP A 152 30.23 1.86 -29.13
#